data_AF-A0A840F6T3-F1
#
_entry.id   AF-A0A840F6T3-F1
#
_cell.length_a   1.000
_cell.length_b   1.000
_cell.length_c   1.000
_cell.angle_alpha   90.00
_cell.angle_beta   90.00
_cell.angle_gamma   90.00
#
_symmetry.space_group_name_H-M   'P 1'
#
loop_
_entity.id
_entity.type
_entity.pdbx_description
1 polymer ?
#
loop_
_entity_poly.entity_id
_entity_poly.type
_entity_poly.pdbx_seq_one_letter_code
_entity_poly.pdbx_strand_id
1 'polypeptide(L)'
;MKKLLLASATVALFASSNAYAAANLTSATVRGGTMASPSSTVWNTIQDSFYTLFIQQPFANALNGTNPTINDPTTLGGNDFLISGDGFPSGSITNSDLNYTITLGFADGATISGMYNTISGAFTAGSSSTVGDTTYTLTGFGWNRNPNSDIVSQFAPTKGNDTSDYTGLFSFDASAVPEPATWAMMLIGFGMVGGAARYRRRNSQVVYS
;
A
#
# COMPACT_ATOMS: atom_id res chain seq x y z
N MET A 1 51.68 -27.15 36.09
CA MET A 1 51.51 -26.32 34.86
C MET A 1 50.02 -26.17 34.60
N LYS A 2 49.43 -25.01 34.92
CA LYS A 2 47.99 -24.75 34.80
C LYS A 2 47.69 -24.35 33.34
N LYS A 3 46.88 -25.16 32.63
CA LYS A 3 46.44 -24.84 31.27
C LYS A 3 45.18 -23.94 31.35
N LEU A 4 45.31 -22.67 30.99
CA LEU A 4 44.18 -21.77 30.77
C LEU A 4 43.60 -22.05 29.38
N LEU A 5 42.36 -22.55 29.32
CA LEU A 5 41.58 -22.65 28.10
C LEU A 5 40.93 -21.28 27.84
N LEU A 6 41.34 -20.61 26.76
CA LEU A 6 40.67 -19.42 26.25
C LEU A 6 39.39 -19.85 25.53
N ALA A 7 38.23 -19.44 26.04
CA ALA A 7 36.96 -19.56 25.33
C ALA A 7 36.83 -18.41 24.32
N SER A 8 36.83 -18.74 23.03
CA SER A 8 36.54 -17.78 21.97
C SER A 8 35.03 -17.55 21.90
N ALA A 9 34.59 -16.34 22.28
CA ALA A 9 33.20 -15.92 22.13
C ALA A 9 32.98 -15.49 20.67
N THR A 10 32.29 -16.32 19.89
CA THR A 10 31.85 -15.98 18.54
C THR A 10 30.65 -15.05 18.66
N VAL A 11 30.84 -13.77 18.32
CA VAL A 11 29.75 -12.80 18.19
C VAL A 11 29.03 -13.07 16.88
N ALA A 12 27.79 -13.54 16.95
CA ALA A 12 26.91 -13.61 15.78
C ALA A 12 26.49 -12.19 15.42
N LEU A 13 26.98 -11.68 14.29
CA LEU A 13 26.50 -10.46 13.66
C LEU A 13 25.06 -10.70 13.18
N PHE A 14 24.08 -10.17 13.90
CA PHE A 14 22.73 -10.02 13.39
C PHE A 14 22.75 -8.89 12.36
N ALA A 15 22.84 -9.24 11.08
CA ALA A 15 22.57 -8.30 10.01
C ALA A 15 21.11 -7.88 10.11
N SER A 16 20.85 -6.60 10.38
CA SER A 16 19.52 -6.00 10.21
C SER A 16 19.18 -6.08 8.72
N SER A 17 18.25 -6.94 8.35
CA SER A 17 17.75 -7.03 6.98
C SER A 17 17.13 -5.69 6.56
N ASN A 18 17.45 -5.29 5.33
CA ASN A 18 16.93 -4.09 4.68
C ASN A 18 15.40 -4.01 4.81
N ALA A 19 14.85 -2.79 4.92
CA ALA A 19 13.41 -2.57 4.82
C ALA A 19 12.88 -3.28 3.56
N TYR A 20 12.05 -4.30 3.76
CA TYR A 20 11.37 -4.97 2.65
C TYR A 20 10.48 -3.93 1.97
N ALA A 21 10.66 -3.71 0.66
CA ALA A 21 9.77 -2.84 -0.10
C ALA A 21 8.44 -3.57 -0.34
N ALA A 22 7.32 -2.87 -0.24
CA ALA A 22 6.05 -3.39 -0.72
C ALA A 22 6.05 -3.39 -2.26
N ALA A 23 5.16 -4.17 -2.88
CA ALA A 23 5.13 -4.24 -4.34
C ALA A 23 4.70 -2.91 -4.95
N ASN A 24 5.32 -2.54 -6.07
CA ASN A 24 4.99 -1.30 -6.78
C ASN A 24 3.50 -1.26 -7.15
N LEU A 25 2.92 -0.07 -7.11
CA LEU A 25 1.59 0.19 -7.63
C LEU A 25 1.68 0.24 -9.16
N THR A 26 0.92 -0.62 -9.84
CA THR A 26 0.98 -0.80 -11.30
C THR A 26 -0.27 -0.34 -12.03
N SER A 27 -1.38 -0.19 -11.32
CA SER A 27 -2.61 0.36 -11.89
C SER A 27 -3.51 0.98 -10.83
N ALA A 28 -4.26 2.00 -11.25
CA ALA A 28 -5.41 2.52 -10.52
C ALA A 28 -6.58 2.71 -11.48
N THR A 29 -7.79 2.46 -10.99
CA THR A 29 -9.04 2.69 -11.71
C THR A 29 -10.06 3.27 -10.75
N VAL A 30 -10.75 4.33 -11.17
CA VAL A 30 -11.90 4.90 -10.49
C VAL A 30 -13.12 4.68 -11.37
N ARG A 31 -14.14 4.03 -10.84
CA ARG A 31 -15.40 3.77 -11.57
C ARG A 31 -16.58 4.36 -10.82
N GLY A 32 -17.43 5.09 -11.52
CA GLY A 32 -18.67 5.63 -10.97
C GLY A 32 -19.70 4.54 -10.67
N GLY A 33 -20.65 4.88 -9.81
CA GLY A 33 -21.68 3.97 -9.33
C GLY A 33 -21.21 3.10 -8.15
N THR A 34 -22.01 2.08 -7.83
CA THR A 34 -21.72 1.15 -6.73
C THR A 34 -21.02 -0.10 -7.25
N MET A 35 -20.40 -0.89 -6.37
CA MET A 35 -19.81 -2.17 -6.77
C MET A 35 -20.86 -3.13 -7.37
N ALA A 36 -22.10 -3.10 -6.88
CA ALA A 36 -23.20 -3.95 -7.36
C ALA A 36 -23.89 -3.42 -8.64
N SER A 37 -23.85 -2.10 -8.85
CA SER A 37 -24.44 -1.43 -10.01
C SER A 37 -23.51 -0.31 -10.47
N PRO A 38 -22.46 -0.65 -11.23
CA PRO A 38 -21.50 0.33 -11.72
C PRO A 38 -22.08 1.16 -12.85
N SER A 39 -21.69 2.44 -12.91
CA SER A 39 -21.96 3.30 -14.06
C SER A 39 -20.97 3.03 -15.19
N SER A 40 -21.21 3.65 -16.35
CA SER A 40 -20.27 3.61 -17.48
C SER A 40 -19.08 4.55 -17.31
N THR A 41 -19.05 5.37 -16.25
CA THR A 41 -18.00 6.36 -16.04
C THR A 41 -16.77 5.71 -15.41
N VAL A 42 -15.66 5.70 -16.13
CA VAL A 42 -14.41 5.06 -15.70
C VAL A 42 -13.23 5.98 -15.99
N TRP A 43 -12.37 6.15 -14.99
CA TRP A 43 -11.03 6.71 -15.14
C TRP A 43 -10.01 5.62 -14.82
N ASN A 44 -8.95 5.48 -15.61
CA ASN A 44 -7.88 4.54 -15.29
C ASN A 44 -6.50 5.06 -15.72
N THR A 45 -5.45 4.47 -15.16
CA THR A 45 -4.06 4.87 -15.43
C THR A 45 -3.52 4.30 -16.76
N ILE A 46 -4.36 3.68 -17.58
CA ILE A 46 -3.98 3.03 -18.83
C ILE A 46 -4.45 3.92 -19.98
N GLN A 47 -3.70 3.95 -21.08
CA GLN A 47 -4.18 4.63 -22.28
C GLN A 47 -5.16 3.73 -23.03
N ASP A 48 -6.46 3.96 -22.85
CA ASP A 48 -7.52 3.24 -23.56
C ASP A 48 -8.70 4.18 -23.93
N SER A 49 -9.91 3.63 -24.11
CA SER A 49 -11.11 4.41 -24.45
C SER A 49 -11.78 5.11 -23.27
N PHE A 50 -11.34 4.83 -22.03
CA PHE A 50 -11.84 5.47 -20.82
C PHE A 50 -11.12 6.79 -20.54
N TYR A 51 -11.54 7.51 -19.50
CA TYR A 51 -10.88 8.75 -19.11
C TYR A 51 -9.52 8.43 -18.46
N THR A 52 -8.51 9.25 -18.70
CA THR A 52 -7.22 9.03 -18.02
C THR A 52 -7.31 9.44 -16.55
N LEU A 53 -6.73 8.60 -15.71
CA LEU A 53 -6.45 8.82 -14.31
C LEU A 53 -4.96 9.09 -14.13
N PHE A 54 -4.66 10.20 -13.49
CA PHE A 54 -3.31 10.59 -13.13
C PHE A 54 -3.10 10.38 -11.64
N ILE A 55 -1.93 9.90 -11.28
CA ILE A 55 -1.49 9.78 -9.90
C ILE A 55 -0.10 10.36 -9.75
N GLN A 56 0.26 10.65 -8.50
CA GLN A 56 1.56 11.20 -8.18
C GLN A 56 2.03 10.75 -6.82
N GLN A 57 3.27 10.26 -6.79
CA GLN A 57 4.07 10.09 -5.59
C GLN A 57 5.57 10.28 -5.87
N PRO A 58 6.36 10.80 -4.92
CA PRO A 58 5.92 11.59 -3.76
C PRO A 58 5.18 12.87 -4.16
N PHE A 59 4.51 13.50 -3.19
CA PHE A 59 3.89 14.81 -3.37
C PHE A 59 4.90 15.86 -3.89
N ALA A 60 4.42 16.83 -4.67
CA ALA A 60 5.18 17.84 -5.43
C ALA A 60 5.95 17.39 -6.69
N ASN A 61 6.02 16.10 -7.02
CA ASN A 61 6.42 15.67 -8.38
C ASN A 61 5.38 16.04 -9.47
N ALA A 62 5.75 15.89 -10.74
CA ALA A 62 4.75 15.95 -11.81
C ALA A 62 3.78 14.76 -11.71
N LEU A 63 2.51 14.99 -12.06
CA LEU A 63 1.58 13.90 -12.35
C LEU A 63 2.21 12.95 -13.37
N ASN A 64 1.93 11.64 -13.24
CA ASN A 64 2.43 10.65 -14.16
C ASN A 64 2.07 10.99 -15.63
N GLY A 65 2.95 10.64 -16.57
CA GLY A 65 2.62 10.70 -17.99
C GLY A 65 1.62 9.61 -18.38
N THR A 66 0.97 9.76 -19.54
CA THR A 66 0.17 8.71 -20.16
C THR A 66 1.08 7.63 -20.73
N ASN A 67 1.38 6.61 -19.93
CA ASN A 67 2.08 5.40 -20.33
C ASN A 67 1.23 4.20 -19.85
N PRO A 68 1.17 3.06 -20.56
CA PRO A 68 0.08 2.10 -20.39
C PRO A 68 0.07 1.38 -19.03
N THR A 69 1.11 1.53 -18.22
CA THR A 69 1.13 1.10 -16.82
C THR A 69 2.04 2.04 -16.03
N ILE A 70 1.52 2.59 -14.94
CA ILE A 70 2.35 3.17 -13.87
C ILE A 70 3.23 2.07 -13.26
N ASN A 71 4.31 2.45 -12.59
CA ASN A 71 5.15 1.50 -11.87
C ASN A 71 5.76 2.22 -10.66
N ASP A 72 4.87 2.67 -9.78
CA ASP A 72 5.26 3.62 -8.77
C ASP A 72 5.68 2.86 -7.49
N PRO A 73 6.86 3.16 -6.94
CA PRO A 73 7.42 2.40 -5.81
C PRO A 73 6.58 2.61 -4.55
N THR A 74 6.42 1.55 -3.74
CA THR A 74 5.66 1.62 -2.49
C THR A 74 6.52 1.16 -1.31
N THR A 75 6.10 1.47 -0.10
CA THR A 75 6.79 1.08 1.14
C THR A 75 5.87 0.26 2.03
N LEU A 76 6.45 -0.53 2.95
CA LEU A 76 5.67 -1.05 4.06
C LEU A 76 5.15 0.10 4.94
N GLY A 77 3.96 -0.09 5.50
CA GLY A 77 3.21 0.94 6.20
C GLY A 77 2.36 1.80 5.25
N GLY A 78 2.09 3.04 5.66
CA GLY A 78 1.23 3.96 4.93
C GLY A 78 1.86 4.50 3.65
N ASN A 79 1.09 4.50 2.57
CA ASN A 79 1.42 5.10 1.29
C ASN A 79 0.32 6.08 0.90
N ASP A 80 0.70 7.31 0.51
CA ASP A 80 -0.23 8.38 0.18
C ASP A 80 0.06 8.94 -1.23
N PHE A 81 -1.00 9.19 -2.00
CA PHE A 81 -0.92 9.61 -3.38
C PHE A 81 -1.88 10.76 -3.67
N LEU A 82 -1.46 11.67 -4.54
CA LEU A 82 -2.37 12.56 -5.23
C LEU A 82 -3.00 11.81 -6.40
N ILE A 83 -4.29 12.07 -6.66
CA ILE A 83 -5.02 11.51 -7.79
C ILE A 83 -5.82 12.61 -8.50
N SER A 84 -5.86 12.56 -9.82
CA SER A 84 -6.56 13.51 -10.67
C SER A 84 -7.14 12.84 -11.90
N GLY A 85 -8.25 13.34 -12.43
CA GLY A 85 -8.83 12.86 -13.68
C GLY A 85 -9.70 13.91 -14.35
N ASP A 86 -9.82 13.81 -15.67
CA ASP A 86 -10.55 14.76 -16.50
C ASP A 86 -12.03 14.88 -16.07
N GLY A 87 -12.57 16.09 -16.17
CA GLY A 87 -13.94 16.42 -15.85
C GLY A 87 -14.96 15.73 -16.75
N PHE A 88 -15.83 14.91 -16.14
CA PHE A 88 -17.00 14.33 -16.80
C PHE A 88 -18.26 14.45 -15.92
N PRO A 89 -19.44 14.74 -16.50
CA PRO A 89 -19.67 15.19 -17.88
C PRO A 89 -19.06 16.57 -18.16
N SER A 90 -18.63 16.82 -19.40
CA SER A 90 -18.07 18.12 -19.78
C SER A 90 -19.08 19.26 -19.58
N GLY A 91 -18.61 20.41 -19.10
CA GLY A 91 -19.40 21.61 -18.82
C GLY A 91 -20.21 21.56 -17.51
N SER A 92 -20.08 20.47 -16.74
CA SER A 92 -20.69 20.38 -15.41
C SER A 92 -19.71 20.77 -14.31
N ILE A 93 -20.22 21.16 -13.16
CA ILE A 93 -19.44 21.39 -11.93
C ILE A 93 -19.78 20.37 -10.84
N THR A 94 -20.66 19.41 -11.15
CA THR A 94 -21.08 18.36 -10.23
C THR A 94 -20.37 17.06 -10.58
N ASN A 95 -20.20 16.21 -9.56
CA ASN A 95 -19.80 14.82 -9.73
C ASN A 95 -20.77 14.11 -10.70
N SER A 96 -20.22 13.22 -11.54
CA SER A 96 -20.97 12.36 -12.46
C SER A 96 -21.83 11.36 -11.71
N ASP A 97 -21.30 10.84 -10.62
CA ASP A 97 -21.90 9.81 -9.78
C ASP A 97 -21.82 10.20 -8.29
N LEU A 98 -22.72 9.63 -7.48
CA LEU A 98 -22.70 9.79 -6.02
C LEU A 98 -21.71 8.85 -5.33
N ASN A 99 -21.45 7.70 -5.94
CA ASN A 99 -20.56 6.68 -5.43
C ASN A 99 -19.46 6.42 -6.46
N TYR A 100 -18.26 6.15 -5.97
CA TYR A 100 -17.11 5.79 -6.79
C TYR A 100 -16.38 4.61 -6.17
N THR A 101 -15.96 3.66 -6.99
CA THR A 101 -15.09 2.56 -6.57
C THR A 101 -13.68 2.83 -7.09
N ILE A 102 -12.72 3.00 -6.18
CA ILE A 102 -11.30 2.92 -6.53
C ILE A 102 -10.86 1.46 -6.50
N THR A 103 -10.06 1.05 -7.48
CA THR A 103 -9.40 -0.25 -7.55
C THR A 103 -7.92 -0.03 -7.83
N LEU A 104 -7.06 -0.64 -7.01
CA LEU A 104 -5.61 -0.57 -7.13
C LEU A 104 -5.06 -1.96 -7.45
N GLY A 105 -4.12 -2.04 -8.39
CA GLY A 105 -3.40 -3.25 -8.71
C GLY A 105 -1.90 -3.09 -8.45
N PHE A 106 -1.28 -4.16 -7.94
CA PHE A 106 0.13 -4.18 -7.53
C PHE A 106 0.96 -5.16 -8.37
N ALA A 107 2.27 -4.96 -8.40
CA ALA A 107 3.21 -5.76 -9.19
C ALA A 107 3.30 -7.23 -8.74
N ASP A 108 2.95 -7.53 -7.48
CA ASP A 108 2.88 -8.90 -6.95
C ASP A 108 1.53 -9.60 -7.24
N GLY A 109 0.62 -8.93 -7.94
CA GLY A 109 -0.70 -9.44 -8.29
C GLY A 109 -1.78 -9.13 -7.26
N ALA A 110 -1.48 -8.45 -6.15
CA ALA A 110 -2.50 -8.00 -5.21
C ALA A 110 -3.48 -7.03 -5.91
N THR A 111 -4.75 -7.07 -5.50
CA THR A 111 -5.77 -6.11 -5.95
C THR A 111 -6.66 -5.73 -4.79
N ILE A 112 -6.82 -4.43 -4.54
CA ILE A 112 -7.70 -3.91 -3.48
C ILE A 112 -8.67 -2.89 -4.05
N SER A 113 -9.85 -2.79 -3.46
CA SER A 113 -10.90 -1.89 -3.92
C SER A 113 -11.65 -1.24 -2.77
N GLY A 114 -12.14 -0.02 -2.96
CA GLY A 114 -12.87 0.74 -1.95
C GLY A 114 -13.96 1.59 -2.56
N MET A 115 -15.15 1.60 -1.95
CA MET A 115 -16.30 2.37 -2.41
C MET A 115 -16.44 3.65 -1.59
N TYR A 116 -16.28 4.80 -2.23
CA TYR A 116 -16.41 6.13 -1.67
C TYR A 116 -17.77 6.73 -2.02
N ASN A 117 -18.39 7.40 -1.05
CA ASN A 117 -19.60 8.18 -1.26
C ASN A 117 -19.28 9.67 -1.12
N THR A 118 -19.63 10.46 -2.14
CA THR A 118 -19.26 11.89 -2.22
C THR A 118 -20.08 12.77 -1.28
N ILE A 119 -21.27 12.32 -0.85
CA ILE A 119 -22.12 13.05 0.10
C ILE A 119 -21.59 12.90 1.52
N SER A 120 -21.29 11.66 1.94
CA SER A 120 -20.75 11.40 3.28
C SER A 120 -19.25 11.72 3.38
N GLY A 121 -18.56 11.84 2.25
CA GLY A 121 -17.12 12.09 2.21
C GLY A 121 -16.31 10.92 2.79
N ALA A 122 -16.81 9.69 2.69
CA ALA A 122 -16.23 8.54 3.38
C ALA A 122 -16.31 7.24 2.58
N PHE A 123 -15.46 6.27 2.94
CA PHE A 123 -15.61 4.89 2.48
C PHE A 123 -16.87 4.26 3.08
N THR A 124 -17.60 3.57 2.23
CA THR A 124 -18.82 2.82 2.56
C THR A 124 -18.60 1.31 2.42
N ALA A 125 -17.54 0.89 1.73
CA ALA A 125 -17.06 -0.48 1.64
C ALA A 125 -15.58 -0.50 1.23
N GLY A 126 -14.86 -1.58 1.53
CA GLY A 126 -13.47 -1.77 1.13
C GLY A 126 -13.03 -3.24 1.19
N SER A 127 -11.93 -3.55 0.51
CA SER A 127 -11.25 -4.85 0.56
C SER A 127 -9.80 -4.70 1.00
N SER A 128 -9.26 -5.80 1.52
CA SER A 128 -7.84 -6.03 1.71
C SER A 128 -7.41 -7.25 0.91
N SER A 129 -6.11 -7.31 0.57
CA SER A 129 -5.53 -8.43 -0.18
C SER A 129 -4.19 -8.80 0.43
N THR A 130 -3.99 -10.09 0.71
CA THR A 130 -2.72 -10.62 1.21
C THR A 130 -2.02 -11.40 0.10
N VAL A 131 -0.77 -11.03 -0.20
CA VAL A 131 0.11 -11.75 -1.13
C VAL A 131 1.44 -12.02 -0.42
N GLY A 132 1.82 -13.29 -0.32
CA GLY A 132 2.91 -13.70 0.55
C GLY A 132 2.61 -13.30 2.00
N ASP A 133 3.54 -12.57 2.62
CA ASP A 133 3.42 -12.07 3.99
C ASP A 133 2.90 -10.62 4.08
N THR A 134 2.65 -9.97 2.93
CA THR A 134 2.20 -8.57 2.87
C THR A 134 0.69 -8.49 2.67
N THR A 135 0.02 -7.74 3.54
CA THR A 135 -1.40 -7.40 3.41
C THR A 135 -1.56 -5.94 3.03
N TYR A 136 -2.22 -5.70 1.91
CA TYR A 136 -2.58 -4.38 1.43
C TYR A 136 -4.00 -4.04 1.87
N THR A 137 -4.20 -2.85 2.43
CA THR A 137 -5.51 -2.37 2.88
C THR A 137 -5.70 -0.92 2.50
N LEU A 138 -6.79 -0.59 1.79
CA LEU A 138 -7.16 0.81 1.53
C LEU A 138 -7.52 1.51 2.83
N THR A 139 -6.97 2.71 3.03
CA THR A 139 -7.16 3.49 4.26
C THR A 139 -7.79 4.85 3.98
N GLY A 140 -7.60 5.41 2.79
CA GLY A 140 -8.23 6.67 2.38
C GLY A 140 -8.51 6.75 0.89
N PHE A 141 -9.58 7.45 0.54
CA PHE A 141 -9.87 7.87 -0.84
C PHE A 141 -10.79 9.08 -0.82
N GLY A 142 -10.44 10.08 -1.61
CA GLY A 142 -11.25 11.22 -1.95
C GLY A 142 -11.30 11.39 -3.45
N TRP A 143 -12.50 11.62 -3.98
CA TRP A 143 -12.72 11.83 -5.40
C TRP A 143 -13.89 12.77 -5.58
N ASN A 144 -13.57 14.04 -5.76
CA ASN A 144 -14.58 15.06 -5.98
C ASN A 144 -14.17 15.96 -7.13
N ARG A 145 -15.17 16.34 -7.90
CA ARG A 145 -15.04 17.38 -8.89
C ARG A 145 -14.84 18.73 -8.21
N ASN A 146 -13.85 19.48 -8.66
CA ASN A 146 -13.55 20.79 -8.11
C ASN A 146 -13.79 21.87 -9.18
N PRO A 147 -14.75 22.79 -8.96
CA PRO A 147 -14.96 23.91 -9.88
C PRO A 147 -13.69 24.75 -10.00
N ASN A 148 -13.29 25.07 -11.22
CA ASN A 148 -12.05 25.80 -11.54
C ASN A 148 -10.75 25.02 -11.31
N SER A 149 -10.83 23.69 -11.18
CA SER A 149 -9.66 22.83 -11.31
C SER A 149 -9.50 22.43 -12.78
N ASP A 150 -8.43 22.87 -13.41
CA ASP A 150 -8.10 22.54 -14.81
C ASP A 150 -6.60 22.26 -14.84
N ILE A 151 -6.26 21.02 -14.52
CA ILE A 151 -4.89 20.53 -14.33
C ILE A 151 -4.59 19.32 -15.21
N VAL A 152 -5.62 18.62 -15.70
CA VAL A 152 -5.49 17.45 -16.55
C VAL A 152 -6.43 17.53 -17.75
N SER A 153 -6.13 16.72 -18.76
CA SER A 153 -6.94 16.52 -19.95
C SER A 153 -7.00 15.02 -20.24
N GLN A 154 -7.90 14.62 -21.14
CA GLN A 154 -8.16 13.20 -21.43
C GLN A 154 -6.92 12.32 -21.58
N PHE A 155 -5.78 12.81 -22.09
CA PHE A 155 -4.55 12.01 -22.25
C PHE A 155 -3.25 12.73 -21.84
N ALA A 156 -3.33 13.84 -21.12
CA ALA A 156 -2.12 14.53 -20.65
C ALA A 156 -2.38 15.29 -19.35
N PRO A 157 -1.37 15.40 -18.46
CA PRO A 157 -1.44 16.23 -17.26
C PRO A 157 -1.23 17.71 -17.61
N THR A 158 -2.06 18.21 -18.51
CA THR A 158 -2.11 19.59 -18.99
C THR A 158 -3.56 20.04 -18.99
N LYS A 159 -3.78 21.35 -18.98
CA LYS A 159 -5.11 21.93 -19.07
C LYS A 159 -5.95 21.33 -20.20
N GLY A 160 -7.19 20.98 -19.88
CA GLY A 160 -8.17 20.42 -20.79
C GLY A 160 -9.15 21.46 -21.32
N ASN A 161 -10.19 20.98 -22.00
CA ASN A 161 -11.30 21.82 -22.43
C ASN A 161 -12.37 21.99 -21.34
N ASP A 162 -12.44 21.07 -20.38
CA ASP A 162 -13.28 21.18 -19.20
C ASP A 162 -12.54 21.95 -18.11
N THR A 163 -13.23 22.83 -17.39
CA THR A 163 -12.61 23.66 -16.34
C THR A 163 -12.82 23.09 -14.93
N SER A 164 -13.29 21.86 -14.83
CA SER A 164 -13.67 21.21 -13.58
C SER A 164 -13.23 19.74 -13.54
N ASP A 165 -11.97 19.52 -13.21
CA ASP A 165 -11.39 18.19 -13.03
C ASP A 165 -11.76 17.56 -11.68
N TYR A 166 -11.63 16.24 -11.64
CA TYR A 166 -11.63 15.49 -10.39
C TYR A 166 -10.25 15.55 -9.77
N THR A 167 -10.21 15.80 -8.47
CA THR A 167 -8.99 15.77 -7.68
C THR A 167 -9.24 15.15 -6.33
N GLY A 168 -8.20 14.57 -5.75
CA GLY A 168 -8.26 14.05 -4.40
C GLY A 168 -6.99 13.36 -3.97
N LEU A 169 -7.11 12.57 -2.92
CA LEU A 169 -6.04 11.77 -2.35
C LEU A 169 -6.52 10.33 -2.24
N PHE A 170 -5.62 9.36 -2.38
CA PHE A 170 -5.87 8.02 -1.87
C PHE A 170 -4.68 7.52 -1.08
N SER A 171 -4.96 6.60 -0.16
CA SER A 171 -3.95 5.99 0.67
C SER A 171 -4.28 4.53 0.97
N PHE A 172 -3.21 3.76 1.15
CA PHE A 172 -3.29 2.37 1.57
C PHE A 172 -2.13 2.04 2.49
N ASP A 173 -2.33 1.04 3.33
CA ASP A 173 -1.30 0.46 4.19
C ASP A 173 -0.84 -0.88 3.62
N ALA A 174 0.47 -1.11 3.58
CA ALA A 174 1.07 -2.39 3.25
C ALA A 174 1.75 -2.96 4.51
N SER A 175 1.06 -3.85 5.22
CA SER A 175 1.55 -4.44 6.46
C SER A 175 2.14 -5.82 6.22
N ALA A 176 3.39 -6.05 6.63
CA ALA A 176 3.98 -7.38 6.64
C ALA A 176 3.68 -8.09 7.97
N VAL A 177 3.17 -9.33 7.91
CA VAL A 177 3.08 -10.20 9.08
C VAL A 177 4.47 -10.80 9.34
N PRO A 178 5.00 -10.79 10.58
CA PRO A 178 6.28 -11.42 10.87
C PRO A 178 6.25 -12.90 10.48
N GLU A 179 7.11 -13.30 9.55
CA GLU A 179 7.13 -14.65 8.99
C GLU A 179 7.15 -15.72 10.10
N PRO A 180 6.48 -16.88 9.92
CA PRO A 180 6.54 -18.01 10.86
C PRO A 180 7.97 -18.45 11.19
N ALA A 181 8.92 -18.25 10.27
CA ALA A 181 10.34 -18.50 10.49
C ALA A 181 10.93 -17.62 11.61
N THR A 182 10.47 -16.38 11.74
CA THR A 182 10.89 -15.47 12.84
C THR A 182 10.40 -16.02 14.18
N TRP A 183 9.17 -16.51 14.24
CA TRP A 183 8.62 -17.13 15.44
C TRP A 183 9.36 -18.42 15.78
N ALA A 184 9.68 -19.23 14.77
CA ALA A 184 10.48 -20.43 14.93
C ALA A 184 11.90 -20.11 15.46
N MET A 185 12.56 -19.07 14.92
CA MET A 185 13.88 -18.63 15.38
C MET A 185 13.85 -18.13 16.83
N MET A 186 12.80 -17.39 17.23
CA MET A 186 12.60 -17.00 18.62
C MET A 186 12.42 -18.22 19.53
N LEU A 187 11.56 -19.17 19.14
CA LEU A 187 11.34 -20.40 19.90
C LEU A 187 12.58 -21.27 20.00
N ILE A 188 13.37 -21.38 18.92
CA ILE A 188 14.66 -22.08 18.92
C ILE A 188 15.63 -21.36 19.88
N GLY A 189 15.73 -20.03 19.80
CA GLY A 189 16.55 -19.22 20.71
C GLY A 189 16.19 -19.45 22.18
N PHE A 190 14.91 -19.35 22.53
CA PHE A 190 14.42 -19.61 23.89
C PHE A 190 14.64 -21.07 24.30
N GLY A 191 14.44 -22.03 23.39
CA GLY A 191 14.69 -23.45 23.62
C GLY A 191 16.14 -23.74 23.96
N MET A 192 17.10 -23.11 23.24
CA MET A 192 18.53 -23.25 23.52
C MET A 192 18.91 -22.67 24.88
N VAL A 193 18.42 -21.47 25.22
CA VAL A 193 18.69 -20.84 26.53
C VAL A 193 18.12 -21.68 27.67
N GLY A 194 16.87 -22.13 27.55
CA GLY A 194 16.22 -23.00 28.53
C GLY A 194 16.93 -24.35 28.68
N GLY A 195 17.34 -24.96 27.56
CA GLY A 195 18.10 -26.20 27.52
C GLY A 195 19.46 -26.08 28.22
N ALA A 196 20.22 -25.04 27.92
CA ALA A 196 21.51 -24.76 28.54
C ALA A 196 21.39 -24.49 30.06
N ALA A 197 20.38 -23.72 30.48
CA ALA A 197 20.11 -23.45 31.89
C ALA A 197 19.77 -24.73 32.66
N ARG A 198 18.97 -25.63 32.04
CA ARG A 198 18.62 -26.93 32.64
C ARG A 198 19.83 -27.87 32.72
N TYR A 199 20.69 -27.86 31.71
CA TYR A 199 21.93 -28.66 31.72
C TYR A 199 22.85 -28.25 32.87
N ARG A 200 23.06 -26.95 33.09
CA ARG A 200 23.96 -26.44 34.14
C ARG A 200 23.51 -26.79 35.57
N ARG A 201 22.20 -26.86 35.83
CA ARG A 201 21.66 -27.14 37.17
C ARG A 201 21.82 -28.58 37.63
N ARG A 202 22.20 -29.53 36.75
CA ARG A 202 22.41 -30.94 37.14
C ARG A 202 23.61 -31.17 38.05
N ASN A 203 24.53 -30.20 38.18
CA ASN A 203 25.76 -30.34 38.99
C ASN A 203 25.75 -29.57 40.32
N SER A 204 24.62 -28.98 40.73
CA SER A 204 24.53 -28.27 42.01
C SER A 204 24.08 -29.23 43.12
N GLN A 205 25.04 -29.87 43.81
CA GLN A 205 24.77 -30.52 45.10
C GLN A 205 24.47 -29.44 46.13
N VAL A 206 23.22 -29.37 46.57
CA VAL A 206 22.84 -28.53 47.72
C VAL A 206 23.29 -29.27 48.97
N VAL A 207 24.36 -28.78 49.61
CA VAL A 207 24.78 -29.23 50.94
C VAL A 207 24.07 -28.36 51.96
N TYR A 208 23.23 -28.98 52.79
CA TYR A 208 22.63 -28.32 53.94
C TYR A 208 23.56 -28.49 55.14
N SER A 209 23.84 -27.39 55.83
CA SER A 209 24.59 -27.30 57.09
C SER A 209 23.65 -27.25 58.29
#